data_AF-A0ABD5F2Q7-F1
#
_entry.id   AF-A0ABD5F2Q7-F1
#
_cell.length_a   1.000
_cell.length_b   1.000
_cell.length_c   1.000
_cell.angle_alpha   90.00
_cell.angle_beta   90.00
_cell.angle_gamma   90.00
#
_symmetry.space_group_name_H-M   'P 1'
#
loop_
_entity.id
_entity.type
_entity.pdbx_description
1 polymer ?
#
loop_
_entity_poly.entity_id
_entity_poly.type
_entity_poly.pdbx_seq_one_letter_code
_entity_poly.pdbx_strand_id
1 'polypeptide(L)'
;MTITMAFTDPELTARLLTGAVPVTDVLAAATARALTDWRRHRRQPTPAPLLALETHGRSDAVVSDHDEVDTGDTAGLLSMIDPVRLDADGARGVAAQVAAIPGAAIDYGLLRYLREDTAERLGTHRDPQVLL
;
A
#
# COMPACT_ATOMS: atom_id res chain seq x y z
N MET A 1 10.27 2.98 -25.97
CA MET A 1 10.22 2.65 -24.54
C MET A 1 10.82 1.26 -24.38
N THR A 2 11.92 1.13 -23.65
CA THR A 2 12.55 -0.18 -23.41
C THR A 2 12.13 -0.64 -22.02
N ILE A 3 11.45 -1.78 -21.94
CA ILE A 3 11.12 -2.42 -20.68
C ILE A 3 12.22 -3.44 -20.40
N THR A 4 12.87 -3.32 -19.25
CA THR A 4 13.85 -4.29 -18.78
C THR A 4 13.26 -5.02 -17.58
N MET A 5 13.24 -6.35 -17.65
CA MET A 5 12.86 -7.17 -16.50
C MET A 5 14.05 -7.34 -15.58
N ALA A 6 13.82 -7.18 -14.27
CA ALA A 6 14.77 -7.48 -13.22
C ALA A 6 14.16 -8.54 -12.31
N PHE A 7 14.97 -9.52 -11.92
CA PHE A 7 14.55 -10.61 -11.05
C PHE A 7 15.51 -10.68 -9.86
N THR A 8 14.97 -10.93 -8.67
CA THR A 8 15.75 -11.32 -7.51
C THR A 8 15.95 -12.83 -7.51
N ASP A 9 17.09 -13.28 -6.98
CA ASP A 9 17.36 -14.70 -6.84
C ASP A 9 16.45 -15.36 -5.77
N PRO A 10 16.29 -16.69 -5.80
CA PRO A 10 15.45 -17.40 -4.83
C PRO A 10 15.88 -17.25 -3.38
N GLU A 11 17.18 -17.12 -3.10
CA GLU A 11 17.70 -16.98 -1.74
C GLU A 11 17.29 -15.63 -1.15
N LEU A 12 17.47 -14.55 -1.92
CA LEU A 12 17.01 -13.22 -1.52
C LEU A 12 15.48 -13.19 -1.36
N THR A 13 14.74 -13.81 -2.28
CA THR A 13 13.28 -13.89 -2.20
C THR A 13 12.84 -14.61 -0.92
N ALA A 14 13.43 -15.75 -0.60
CA ALA A 14 13.14 -16.49 0.62
C ALA A 14 13.45 -15.66 1.87
N ARG A 15 14.59 -14.96 1.89
CA ARG A 15 14.98 -14.06 3.00
C ARG A 15 13.99 -12.91 3.20
N LEU A 16 13.45 -12.34 2.12
CA LEU A 16 12.45 -11.29 2.19
C LEU A 16 11.11 -11.81 2.71
N LEU A 17 10.67 -12.98 2.26
CA LEU A 17 9.39 -13.60 2.67
C LEU A 17 9.40 -14.09 4.13
N THR A 18 10.57 -14.47 4.64
CA THR A 18 10.74 -14.97 6.02
C THR A 18 11.30 -13.93 6.99
N GLY A 19 11.47 -12.69 6.52
CA GLY A 19 12.00 -11.60 7.31
C GLY A 19 11.05 -11.16 8.43
N ALA A 20 11.60 -10.43 9.41
CA ALA A 20 10.83 -9.92 10.55
C ALA A 20 9.89 -8.75 10.20
N VAL A 21 9.99 -8.20 8.98
CA VAL A 21 9.12 -7.13 8.47
C VAL A 21 8.38 -7.70 7.27
N PRO A 22 7.06 -7.51 7.14
CA PRO A 22 6.30 -7.96 5.99
C PRO A 22 6.93 -7.52 4.68
N VAL A 23 6.98 -8.41 3.68
CA VAL A 23 7.63 -8.14 2.39
C VAL A 23 7.02 -6.91 1.69
N THR A 24 5.73 -6.70 1.83
CA THR A 24 5.01 -5.53 1.30
C THR A 24 5.55 -4.23 1.86
N ASP A 25 5.82 -4.15 3.17
CA ASP A 25 6.38 -2.96 3.81
C ASP A 25 7.85 -2.74 3.42
N VAL A 26 8.60 -3.83 3.21
CA VAL A 26 9.97 -3.76 2.68
C VAL A 26 9.96 -3.17 1.26
N LEU A 27 9.05 -3.64 0.40
CA LEU A 27 8.89 -3.13 -0.97
C LEU A 27 8.41 -1.68 -1.00
N ALA A 28 7.48 -1.31 -0.12
CA ALA A 28 7.02 0.06 0.05
C ALA A 28 8.15 1.00 0.47
N ALA A 29 8.96 0.61 1.46
CA ALA A 29 10.13 1.37 1.89
C ALA A 29 11.18 1.49 0.77
N ALA A 30 11.46 0.39 0.05
CA ALA A 30 12.41 0.39 -1.06
C ALA A 30 11.94 1.31 -2.20
N THR A 31 10.64 1.29 -2.51
CA THR A 31 10.04 2.15 -3.53
C THR A 31 10.08 3.62 -3.15
N ALA A 32 9.71 3.96 -1.91
CA ALA A 32 9.77 5.33 -1.42
C ALA A 32 11.20 5.91 -1.51
N ARG A 33 12.20 5.09 -1.11
CA ARG A 33 13.61 5.44 -1.26
C ARG A 33 14.03 5.59 -2.73
N ALA A 34 13.66 4.65 -3.60
CA ALA A 34 13.99 4.69 -5.01
C ALA A 34 13.43 5.94 -5.71
N LEU A 35 12.18 6.33 -5.40
CA LEU A 35 11.57 7.56 -5.93
C LEU A 35 12.29 8.82 -5.42
N THR A 36 12.63 8.85 -4.13
CA THR A 36 13.37 9.95 -3.51
C THR A 36 14.75 10.11 -4.15
N ASP A 37 15.49 9.02 -4.29
CA ASP A 37 16.81 8.99 -4.93
C ASP A 37 16.70 9.41 -6.40
N TRP A 38 15.71 8.90 -7.15
CA TRP A 38 15.48 9.26 -8.56
C TRP A 38 15.21 10.76 -8.75
N ARG A 39 14.44 11.39 -7.85
CA ARG A 39 14.18 12.84 -7.83
C ARG A 39 15.41 13.65 -7.47
N ARG A 40 16.17 13.19 -6.47
CA ARG A 40 17.43 13.83 -6.04
C ARG A 40 18.44 13.89 -7.20
N HIS A 41 18.62 12.79 -7.93
CA HIS A 41 19.49 12.76 -9.12
C HIS A 41 19.07 13.76 -10.20
N ARG A 42 17.78 14.09 -10.28
CA ARG A 42 17.22 15.09 -11.20
C ARG A 42 17.17 16.50 -10.62
N ARG A 43 17.69 16.72 -9.41
CA ARG A 43 17.62 18.00 -8.68
C ARG A 43 16.19 18.52 -8.51
N GLN A 44 15.24 17.62 -8.28
CA GLN A 44 13.83 17.94 -8.04
C GLN A 44 13.50 17.93 -6.54
N PRO A 45 12.43 18.62 -6.09
CA PRO A 45 11.94 18.51 -4.71
C PRO A 45 11.59 17.07 -4.34
N THR A 46 11.97 16.65 -3.14
CA THR A 46 11.79 15.28 -2.61
C THR A 46 10.82 15.25 -1.42
N PRO A 47 9.53 15.62 -1.59
CA PRO A 47 8.54 15.34 -0.55
C PRO A 47 8.37 13.82 -0.38
N ALA A 48 7.93 13.41 0.81
CA ALA A 48 7.51 12.04 1.10
C ALA A 48 6.59 11.49 -0.01
N PRO A 49 6.95 10.39 -0.69
CA PRO A 49 6.16 9.81 -1.77
C PRO A 49 4.76 9.40 -1.29
N LEU A 50 3.75 9.64 -2.13
CA LEU A 50 2.39 9.13 -1.94
C LEU A 50 2.23 7.87 -2.79
N LEU A 51 2.22 6.70 -2.14
CA LEU A 51 2.10 5.40 -2.79
C LEU A 51 0.67 4.87 -2.67
N ALA A 52 0.22 4.14 -3.67
CA ALA A 52 -0.99 3.33 -3.63
C ALA A 52 -0.55 1.94 -3.18
N LEU A 53 -0.88 1.57 -1.94
CA LEU A 53 -0.61 0.23 -1.43
C LEU A 53 -1.81 -0.66 -1.70
N GLU A 54 -1.63 -1.71 -2.50
CA GLU A 54 -2.68 -2.68 -2.77
C GLU A 54 -2.78 -3.71 -1.64
N THR A 55 -4.00 -3.96 -1.18
CA THR A 55 -4.34 -5.03 -0.26
C THR A 55 -5.36 -5.96 -0.90
N HIS A 56 -5.51 -7.17 -0.35
CA HIS A 56 -6.47 -8.15 -0.86
C HIS A 56 -7.93 -7.66 -0.82
N GLY A 57 -8.24 -6.67 0.02
CA GLY A 57 -9.57 -6.09 0.25
C GLY A 57 -10.63 -7.02 0.85
N ARG A 58 -10.31 -8.32 1.04
CA ARG A 58 -11.13 -9.27 1.80
C ARG A 58 -11.16 -8.90 3.28
N SER A 59 -12.26 -8.27 3.69
CA SER A 59 -12.46 -7.76 5.05
C SER A 59 -13.64 -8.44 5.75
N ASP A 60 -13.79 -9.75 5.51
CA ASP A 60 -14.92 -10.57 5.98
C ASP A 60 -15.14 -10.45 7.49
N ALA A 61 -14.05 -10.49 8.26
CA ALA A 61 -14.05 -10.32 9.72
C ALA A 61 -14.51 -8.93 10.21
N VAL A 62 -14.57 -7.94 9.32
CA VAL A 62 -15.06 -6.58 9.63
C VAL A 62 -16.55 -6.45 9.31
N VAL A 63 -17.04 -7.20 8.31
CA VAL A 63 -18.44 -7.15 7.87
C VAL A 63 -19.32 -8.21 8.53
N SER A 64 -18.75 -9.23 9.15
CA SER A 64 -19.47 -10.32 9.80
C SER A 64 -18.77 -10.80 11.07
N ASP A 65 -19.46 -10.75 12.21
CA ASP A 65 -18.95 -11.21 13.52
C ASP A 65 -18.94 -12.74 13.70
N HIS A 66 -19.62 -13.49 12.82
CA HIS A 66 -19.87 -14.93 12.96
C HIS A 66 -19.52 -15.74 11.69
N ASP A 67 -18.54 -15.27 10.91
CA ASP A 67 -18.10 -15.93 9.66
C ASP A 67 -19.24 -16.24 8.66
N GLU A 68 -20.35 -15.50 8.71
CA GLU A 68 -21.48 -15.64 7.77
C GLU A 68 -21.11 -15.15 6.36
N VAL A 69 -20.14 -14.24 6.27
CA VAL A 69 -19.53 -13.79 5.02
C VAL A 69 -18.17 -14.45 4.88
N ASP A 70 -17.98 -15.18 3.78
CA ASP A 70 -16.70 -15.78 3.39
C ASP A 70 -16.44 -15.51 1.90
N THR A 71 -15.39 -14.74 1.62
CA THR A 71 -14.94 -14.38 0.26
C THR A 71 -13.71 -15.17 -0.19
N GLY A 72 -13.30 -16.19 0.57
CA GLY A 72 -12.13 -17.03 0.30
C GLY A 72 -12.17 -17.68 -1.08
N ASP A 73 -13.33 -18.26 -1.43
CA ASP A 73 -13.58 -18.92 -2.73
C ASP A 73 -14.31 -18.02 -3.74
N THR A 74 -14.47 -16.73 -3.42
CA THR A 74 -15.11 -15.77 -4.33
C THR A 74 -14.11 -15.20 -5.33
N ALA A 75 -14.41 -15.34 -6.62
CA ALA A 75 -13.66 -14.71 -7.70
C ALA A 75 -14.24 -13.33 -8.04
N GLY A 76 -13.38 -12.31 -8.13
CA GLY A 76 -13.76 -10.95 -8.47
C GLY A 76 -12.63 -9.95 -8.22
N LEU A 77 -12.84 -8.68 -8.60
CA LEU A 77 -11.92 -7.60 -8.23
C LEU A 77 -12.26 -7.14 -6.81
N LEU A 78 -11.62 -7.78 -5.83
CA LEU A 78 -11.80 -7.51 -4.40
C LEU A 78 -10.69 -6.63 -3.83
N SER A 79 -9.64 -6.34 -4.60
CA SER A 79 -8.50 -5.60 -4.08
C SER A 79 -8.85 -4.16 -3.73
N MET A 80 -8.08 -3.62 -2.79
CA MET A 80 -8.27 -2.30 -2.21
C MET A 80 -6.97 -1.53 -2.27
N ILE A 81 -7.06 -0.22 -2.52
CA ILE A 81 -5.90 0.66 -2.64
C ILE A 81 -5.97 1.72 -1.53
N ASP A 82 -4.95 1.72 -0.68
CA ASP A 82 -4.75 2.74 0.35
C ASP A 82 -3.67 3.75 -0.08
N PRO A 83 -3.99 5.06 -0.16
CA PRO A 83 -3.02 6.09 -0.47
C PRO A 83 -2.21 6.44 0.78
N VAL A 84 -0.97 5.96 0.85
CA VAL A 84 -0.10 6.18 2.01
C VAL A 84 1.07 7.09 1.64
N ARG A 85 1.19 8.22 2.37
CA ARG A 85 2.37 9.08 2.29
C ARG A 85 3.44 8.52 3.21
N LEU A 86 4.55 8.04 2.64
CA LEU A 86 5.63 7.41 3.39
C LEU A 86 6.76 8.40 3.67
N ASP A 87 6.93 8.75 4.93
CA ASP A 87 7.99 9.64 5.44
C ASP A 87 8.92 8.96 6.46
N ALA A 88 8.56 7.77 6.94
CA ALA A 88 9.42 6.96 7.79
C ALA A 88 10.61 6.35 7.03
N ASP A 89 11.75 6.29 7.70
CA ASP A 89 12.96 5.67 7.16
C ASP A 89 13.01 4.16 7.41
N GLY A 90 13.32 3.41 6.36
CA GLY A 90 13.53 1.97 6.42
C GLY A 90 12.27 1.13 6.62
N ALA A 91 12.39 -0.17 6.38
CA ALA A 91 11.24 -1.07 6.35
C ALA A 91 10.49 -1.15 7.69
N ARG A 92 11.20 -1.15 8.83
CA ARG A 92 10.56 -1.19 10.15
C ARG A 92 9.80 0.11 10.47
N GLY A 93 10.33 1.26 10.05
CA GLY A 93 9.66 2.55 10.21
C GLY A 93 8.38 2.60 9.38
N VAL A 94 8.46 2.18 8.11
CA VAL A 94 7.29 2.07 7.22
C VAL A 94 6.25 1.11 7.77
N ALA A 95 6.64 -0.08 8.22
CA ALA A 95 5.70 -1.03 8.82
C ALA A 95 4.99 -0.45 10.05
N ALA A 96 5.73 0.25 10.92
CA ALA A 96 5.14 0.93 12.07
C ALA A 96 4.20 2.07 11.66
N GLN A 97 4.54 2.83 10.62
CA GLN A 97 3.70 3.89 10.07
C GLN A 97 2.40 3.36 9.47
N VAL A 98 2.47 2.27 8.69
CA VAL A 98 1.29 1.61 8.11
C VAL A 98 0.42 1.02 9.21
N ALA A 99 1.01 0.35 10.20
CA ALA A 99 0.28 -0.21 11.34
C ALA A 99 -0.37 0.85 12.24
N ALA A 100 0.09 2.10 12.19
CA ALA A 100 -0.49 3.22 12.93
C ALA A 100 -1.72 3.85 12.24
N ILE A 101 -2.04 3.44 11.01
CA ILE A 101 -3.25 3.89 10.31
C ILE A 101 -4.47 3.34 11.07
N PRO A 102 -5.39 4.21 11.52
CA PRO A 102 -6.56 3.76 12.26
C PRO A 102 -7.61 3.15 11.34
N GLY A 103 -8.47 2.30 11.92
CA GLY A 103 -9.56 1.66 11.20
C GLY A 103 -9.18 0.33 10.57
N ALA A 104 -10.11 -0.23 9.83
CA ALA A 104 -9.93 -1.45 9.06
C ALA A 104 -9.43 -1.13 7.65
N ALA A 105 -8.79 -2.12 7.00
CA ALA A 105 -8.31 -2.00 5.61
C ALA A 105 -9.42 -1.63 4.60
N ILE A 106 -10.69 -1.90 4.93
CA ILE A 106 -11.82 -1.54 4.07
C ILE A 106 -12.23 -0.06 4.16
N ASP A 107 -11.89 0.62 5.25
CA ASP A 107 -12.50 1.89 5.63
C ASP A 107 -12.19 3.01 4.65
N TYR A 108 -10.96 3.08 4.13
CA TYR A 108 -10.60 4.13 3.18
C TYR A 108 -11.49 4.07 1.92
N GLY A 109 -11.69 2.88 1.34
CA GLY A 109 -12.55 2.71 0.17
C GLY A 109 -14.00 3.10 0.46
N LEU A 110 -14.55 2.71 1.61
CA LEU A 110 -15.89 3.09 2.04
C LEU A 110 -16.02 4.63 2.16
N LEU A 111 -15.06 5.27 2.83
CA LEU A 111 -15.07 6.72 3.06
C LEU A 111 -14.84 7.51 1.77
N ARG A 112 -13.95 7.03 0.90
CA ARG A 112 -13.53 7.72 -0.33
C ARG A 112 -14.54 7.58 -1.46
N TYR A 113 -15.26 6.46 -1.54
CA TYR A 113 -16.08 6.13 -2.71
C TYR A 113 -17.54 5.83 -2.41
N LEU A 114 -17.92 5.36 -1.21
CA LEU A 114 -19.31 4.99 -0.91
C LEU A 114 -20.05 6.03 -0.06
N ARG A 115 -19.37 6.63 0.92
CA ARG A 115 -20.01 7.57 1.85
C ARG A 115 -19.94 9.00 1.30
N GLU A 116 -21.08 9.51 0.82
CA GLU A 116 -21.21 10.74 0.01
C GLU A 116 -20.47 11.97 0.59
N ASP A 117 -20.68 12.28 1.86
CA ASP A 117 -20.09 13.46 2.52
C ASP A 117 -18.57 13.37 2.70
N THR A 118 -18.01 12.17 2.90
CA THR A 118 -16.55 11.96 2.88
C THR A 118 -15.99 11.81 1.48
N ALA A 119 -16.75 11.27 0.54
CA ALA A 119 -16.31 11.09 -0.83
C ALA A 119 -16.03 12.44 -1.49
N GLU A 120 -16.89 13.44 -1.29
CA GLU A 120 -16.65 14.81 -1.77
C GLU A 120 -15.36 15.39 -1.19
N ARG A 121 -15.18 15.30 0.13
CA ARG A 121 -14.01 15.85 0.83
C ARG A 121 -12.71 15.15 0.40
N LEU A 122 -12.69 13.82 0.45
CA LEU A 122 -11.51 13.02 0.13
C LEU A 122 -11.19 13.03 -1.37
N GLY A 123 -12.20 13.23 -2.22
CA GLY A 123 -12.03 13.38 -3.67
C GLY A 123 -11.23 14.62 -4.08
N THR A 124 -11.07 15.60 -3.20
CA THR A 124 -10.25 16.80 -3.48
C THR A 124 -8.73 16.55 -3.31
N HIS A 125 -8.33 15.44 -2.70
CA HIS A 125 -6.93 15.10 -2.50
C HIS A 125 -6.28 14.53 -3.76
N ARG A 126 -4.95 14.59 -3.82
CA ARG A 126 -4.18 14.07 -4.95
C ARG A 126 -4.21 12.55 -4.97
N ASP A 127 -4.27 11.99 -6.17
CA ASP A 127 -4.09 10.56 -6.37
C ASP A 127 -2.64 10.12 -6.08
N PRO A 128 -2.44 8.84 -5.72
CA PRO A 128 -1.12 8.26 -5.57
C PRO A 128 -0.29 8.29 -6.85
N GLN A 129 1.02 8.25 -6.67
CA GLN A 129 1.99 8.42 -7.74
C GLN A 129 2.37 7.09 -8.40
N VAL A 130 2.40 6.02 -7.60
CA VAL A 130 2.84 4.68 -7.98
C VAL A 130 1.99 3.68 -7.19
N LEU A 131 1.48 2.66 -7.89
CA LEU A 131 0.81 1.50 -7.31
C LEU A 131 1.85 0.41 -7.01
N LEU A 132 1.73 -0.20 -5.83
CA LEU A 132 2.51 -1.34 -5.36
C LEU A 132 1.60 -2.51 -5.00
#